data_AF-A0A183D7T9-F1
#
_entry.id   AF-A0A183D7T9-F1
#
_cell.length_a   1.000
_cell.length_b   1.000
_cell.length_c   1.000
_cell.angle_alpha   90.00
_cell.angle_beta   90.00
_cell.angle_gamma   90.00
#
_symmetry.space_group_name_H-M   'P 1'
#
loop_
_entity.id
_entity.type
_entity.pdbx_description
1 polymer ?
#
loop_
_entity_poly.entity_id
_entity_poly.type
_entity_poly.pdbx_seq_one_letter_code
_entity_poly.pdbx_strand_id
1 'polypeptide(L)' 'MNGSDCGMFACKFAEYASRRARISFSQEHMPYFRERMVYEICRQRLL' A
#
# COMPACT_ATOMS: atom_id res chain seq x y z
N MET A 1 16.29 -9.19 3.55
CA MET A 1 15.05 -9.69 4.16
C MET A 1 14.38 -8.50 4.85
N ASN A 2 13.10 -8.25 4.59
CA ASN A 2 12.36 -7.12 5.16
C ASN A 2 11.26 -7.67 6.08
N GLY A 3 11.28 -7.28 7.35
CA GLY A 3 10.38 -7.82 8.40
C GLY A 3 9.26 -6.88 8.82
N SER A 4 9.18 -5.67 8.25
CA SER A 4 8.29 -4.61 8.73
C SER A 4 7.17 -4.20 7.75
N ASP A 5 7.18 -4.71 6.51
CA ASP A 5 6.20 -4.33 5.49
C ASP A 5 4.94 -5.23 5.46
N CYS A 6 4.77 -6.17 6.38
CA CYS A 6 3.60 -7.06 6.39
C CYS A 6 2.26 -6.29 6.41
N GLY A 7 2.18 -5.20 7.19
CA GLY A 7 1.02 -4.32 7.21
C GLY A 7 0.81 -3.54 5.90
N MET A 8 1.90 -3.10 5.26
CA MET A 8 1.83 -2.44 3.96
C MET A 8 1.29 -3.38 2.89
N PHE A 9 1.80 -4.61 2.82
CA PHE A 9 1.28 -5.62 1.90
C PHE A 9 -0.21 -5.91 2.15
N ALA A 10 -0.62 -6.08 3.41
CA ALA A 10 -2.02 -6.31 3.76
C ALA A 10 -2.94 -5.18 3.25
N CYS A 11 -2.58 -3.92 3.49
CA CYS A 11 -3.34 -2.77 3.01
C CYS A 11 -3.36 -2.68 1.48
N LYS A 12 -2.22 -2.91 0.81
CA LYS A 12 -2.15 -2.85 -0.66
C LYS A 12 -2.94 -3.98 -1.32
N PHE A 13 -2.91 -5.20 -0.76
CA PHE A 13 -3.77 -6.28 -1.25
C PHE A 13 -5.25 -5.94 -1.08
N ALA A 14 -5.65 -5.42 0.07
CA ALA A 14 -7.03 -4.99 0.31
C ALA A 14 -7.48 -3.89 -0.67
N GLU A 15 -6.61 -2.91 -0.97
CA GLU A 15 -6.89 -1.85 -1.94
C GLU A 15 -7.07 -2.38 -3.36
N TYR A 16 -6.22 -3.30 -3.82
CA TYR A 16 -6.36 -3.89 -5.15
C TYR A 16 -7.61 -4.78 -5.25
N ALA A 17 -7.90 -5.56 -4.20
CA ALA A 17 -9.09 -6.39 -4.14
C ALA A 17 -10.38 -5.56 -4.16
N SER A 18 -10.45 -4.47 -3.38
CA SER A 18 -11.64 -3.60 -3.34
C SER A 18 -11.93 -2.92 -4.68
N ARG A 19 -10.87 -2.63 -5.46
CA ARG A 19 -10.96 -2.07 -6.81
C ARG A 19 -11.13 -3.12 -7.92
N ARG A 20 -11.17 -4.42 -7.58
CA ARG A 20 -11.15 -5.55 -8.54
C ARG A 20 -9.99 -5.44 -9.55
N ALA A 21 -8.85 -4.92 -9.10
CA ALA A 21 -7.67 -4.68 -9.91
C ALA A 21 -6.68 -5.84 -9.81
N ARG A 22 -5.97 -6.11 -10.90
CA ARG A 22 -4.87 -7.09 -10.89
C ARG A 22 -3.71 -6.54 -10.06
N ILE A 23 -3.21 -7.33 -9.11
CA ILE A 23 -2.02 -6.99 -8.32
C ILE A 23 -0.84 -6.75 -9.25
N SER A 24 -0.24 -5.56 -9.17
CA SER A 24 0.89 -5.14 -10.01
C SER A 24 1.96 -4.41 -9.23
N PHE A 25 2.10 -4.70 -7.93
CA PHE A 25 3.14 -4.13 -7.08
C PHE A 25 4.07 -5.21 -6.52
N SER A 26 5.23 -4.78 -6.05
CA SER A 26 6.28 -5.61 -5.48
C SER A 26 6.88 -4.95 -4.24
N GLN A 27 7.84 -5.61 -3.60
CA GLN A 27 8.58 -5.07 -2.46
C GLN A 27 9.30 -3.74 -2.76
N GLU A 28 9.71 -3.51 -4.02
CA GLU A 28 10.43 -2.29 -4.41
C GLU A 28 9.57 -1.02 -4.29
N HIS A 29 8.24 -1.19 -4.28
CA HIS A 29 7.27 -0.09 -4.18
C HIS A 29 6.97 0.30 -2.73
N MET A 30 7.34 -0.52 -1.74
CA MET A 30 6.99 -0.29 -0.34
C MET A 30 7.49 1.05 0.24
N PRO A 31 8.71 1.54 -0.10
CA PRO A 31 9.12 2.88 0.33
C PRO A 31 8.14 3.98 -0.08
N TYR A 32 7.73 3.99 -1.35
CA TYR A 32 6.75 4.94 -1.86
C TYR A 32 5.38 4.77 -1.20
N PHE A 33 4.89 3.53 -1.06
CA PHE A 33 3.57 3.32 -0.44
C PHE A 33 3.54 3.72 1.03
N ARG A 34 4.64 3.61 1.78
CA ARG A 34 4.71 4.08 3.17
C ARG A 34 4.51 5.60 3.24
N GLU A 35 5.24 6.36 2.42
CA GLU A 35 5.09 7.81 2.34
C GLU A 35 3.69 8.22 1.87
N ARG A 36 3.17 7.54 0.84
CA ARG A 36 1.83 7.77 0.31
C ARG A 36 0.75 7.52 1.36
N MET A 37 0.86 6.44 2.14
CA MET A 37 -0.13 6.08 3.16
C MET A 37 -0.19 7.13 4.27
N VAL A 38 0.95 7.69 4.71
CA VAL A 38 0.97 8.81 5.66
C VAL A 38 0.18 10.00 5.11
N TYR A 39 0.41 10.37 3.85
CA TYR A 39 -0.33 11.44 3.19
C TYR A 39 -1.84 11.14 3.10
N GLU A 40 -2.21 9.93 2.66
CA GLU A 40 -3.61 9.50 2.52
C GLU A 40 -4.36 9.53 3.86
N ILE A 41 -3.70 9.12 4.94
CA ILE A 41 -4.26 9.17 6.31
C ILE A 41 -4.44 10.63 6.76
N CYS A 42 -3.40 11.47 6.65
CA CYS A 42 -3.47 12.87 7.06
C CYS A 42 -4.52 13.68 6.27
N ARG A 43 -4.76 13.30 5.02
CA ARG A 43 -5.76 13.94 4.14
C ARG A 43 -7.12 13.26 4.15
N GLN A 44 -7.25 12.12 4.84
CA GLN A 44 -8.46 11.29 4.84
C GLN A 44 -8.96 10.98 3.42
N ARG A 45 -8.06 10.80 2.46
CA ARG A 45 -8.37 10.63 1.05
C ARG A 45 -7.37 9.70 0.37
N LEU A 46 -7.86 8.62 -0.22
CA LEU A 46 -7.08 7.73 -1.07
C LEU A 46 -6.81 8.40 -2.43
N LEU A 47 -5.59 8.22 -2.94
CA LEU A 47 -5.20 8.68 -4.28
C LEU A 47 -5.62 7.69 -5.39
#